data_AF-A0A950VDP7-F1
#
_entry.id   AF-A0A950VDP7-F1
#
_cell.length_a   1.000
_cell.length_b   1.000
_cell.length_c   1.000
_cell.angle_alpha   90.00
_cell.angle_beta   90.00
_cell.angle_gamma   90.00
#
_symmetry.space_group_name_H-M   'P 1'
#
loop_
_entity.id
_entity.type
_entity.pdbx_description
1 polymer ?
#
loop_
_entity_poly.entity_id
_entity_poly.type
_entity_poly.pdbx_seq_one_letter_code
_entity_poly.pdbx_strand_id
1 'polypeptide(L)'
;MFRRLHERKGVAFRLGQEVAAVEGDGRVREVVLRDGSRLPADLVVAGLGIAPATDFLRGVERREDGGVTVDARLRAAEALFAAGDIAAFPLRGDGPAVRVEHWRVAEQHGRVAALNMLGREASYDAVPYFWTIHFKKRLDYIGHAAPGDEVVVDGDLERPEFIACYLRDGRVTAVAGWDRDRQMAAAIHLMTERRDWTRAGLRDALRGWA
;
A
#
# COMPACT_ATOMS: atom_id res chain seq x y z
N MET A 1 15.00 -9.05 -5.03
CA MET A 1 14.63 -8.57 -6.38
C MET A 1 14.86 -7.06 -6.60
N PHE A 2 14.04 -6.15 -6.04
CA PHE A 2 14.14 -4.70 -6.33
C PHE A 2 15.53 -4.10 -6.09
N ARG A 3 16.16 -4.43 -4.95
CA ARG A 3 17.52 -3.99 -4.64
C ARG A 3 18.50 -4.33 -5.76
N ARG A 4 18.57 -5.60 -6.17
CA ARG A 4 19.42 -6.06 -7.29
C ARG A 4 19.12 -5.34 -8.61
N LEU A 5 17.84 -5.06 -8.90
CA LEU A 5 17.45 -4.30 -10.09
C LEU A 5 18.09 -2.90 -10.10
N HIS A 6 18.07 -2.20 -8.96
CA HIS A 6 18.64 -0.87 -8.82
C HIS A 6 20.18 -0.90 -8.78
N GLU A 7 20.78 -1.87 -8.08
CA GLU A 7 22.24 -2.04 -8.03
C GLU A 7 22.84 -2.28 -9.42
N ARG A 8 22.18 -3.08 -10.28
CA ARG A 8 22.58 -3.25 -11.70
C ARG A 8 22.47 -1.96 -12.52
N LYS A 9 21.79 -0.93 -12.02
CA LYS A 9 21.68 0.40 -12.63
C LYS A 9 22.60 1.42 -11.96
N GLY A 10 23.49 0.98 -11.07
CA GLY A 10 24.47 1.82 -10.40
C GLY A 10 24.00 2.46 -9.10
N VAL A 11 22.80 2.10 -8.60
CA VAL A 11 22.30 2.62 -7.31
C VAL A 11 22.99 1.89 -6.16
N ALA A 12 23.62 2.63 -5.26
CA ALA A 12 24.20 2.10 -4.04
C ALA A 12 23.18 2.12 -2.90
N PHE A 13 22.93 0.97 -2.26
CA PHE A 13 22.10 0.87 -1.06
C PHE A 13 22.96 0.88 0.20
N ARG A 14 22.62 1.75 1.15
CA ARG A 14 23.19 1.81 2.50
C ARG A 14 22.09 1.48 3.50
N LEU A 15 21.83 0.19 3.71
CA LEU A 15 20.79 -0.29 4.64
C LEU A 15 21.28 -0.27 6.09
N GLY A 16 20.35 -0.13 7.04
CA GLY A 16 20.69 -0.08 8.48
C GLY A 16 21.48 1.16 8.87
N GLN A 17 21.45 2.20 8.03
CA GLN A 17 22.13 3.47 8.26
C GLN A 17 21.10 4.55 8.57
N GLU A 18 21.42 5.41 9.53
CA GLU A 18 20.58 6.55 9.89
C GLU A 18 21.28 7.86 9.50
N VAL A 19 20.52 8.79 8.94
CA VAL A 19 21.00 10.14 8.65
C VAL A 19 21.03 10.94 9.95
N ALA A 20 22.20 11.48 10.30
CA ALA A 20 22.39 12.38 11.43
C ALA A 20 22.15 13.84 11.03
N ALA A 21 22.69 14.26 9.88
CA ALA A 21 22.59 15.63 9.39
C ALA A 21 22.71 15.70 7.86
N VAL A 22 22.16 16.76 7.29
CA VAL A 22 22.41 17.19 5.92
C VAL A 22 23.15 18.51 6.01
N GLU A 23 24.41 18.56 5.57
CA GLU A 23 25.31 19.69 5.78
C GLU A 23 25.61 20.41 4.46
N GLY A 24 25.84 21.71 4.58
CA GLY A 24 26.06 22.59 3.44
C GLY A 24 26.07 24.07 3.83
N ASP A 25 26.47 24.91 2.87
CA ASP A 25 26.52 26.38 3.01
C ASP A 25 25.69 26.99 1.87
N GLY A 26 24.45 27.37 2.20
CA GLY A 26 23.41 27.80 1.25
C GLY A 26 22.85 26.70 0.33
N ARG A 27 23.57 25.58 0.17
CA ARG A 27 23.18 24.38 -0.58
C ARG A 27 23.78 23.12 0.05
N VAL A 28 23.12 21.98 -0.10
CA VAL A 28 23.66 20.68 0.38
C VAL A 28 25.01 20.39 -0.27
N ARG A 29 25.92 19.82 0.52
CA ARG A 29 27.22 19.30 0.06
C ARG A 29 27.41 17.85 0.48
N GLU A 30 26.85 17.45 1.61
CA GLU A 30 26.99 16.09 2.12
C GLU A 30 25.87 15.67 3.08
N VAL A 31 25.71 14.35 3.22
CA VAL A 31 24.87 13.70 4.22
C VAL A 31 25.77 13.02 5.24
N VAL A 32 25.62 13.38 6.51
CA VAL A 32 26.34 12.76 7.63
C VAL A 32 25.48 11.65 8.20
N LEU A 33 26.04 10.45 8.30
CA LEU A 33 25.40 9.29 8.92
C LEU A 33 25.74 9.22 10.42
N ARG A 34 24.92 8.52 11.19
CA ARG A 34 25.14 8.36 12.65
C ARG A 34 26.40 7.61 13.03
N ASP A 35 26.96 6.82 12.12
CA ASP A 35 28.24 6.14 12.31
C ASP A 35 29.46 7.05 12.04
N GLY A 36 29.24 8.32 11.69
CA GLY A 36 30.26 9.30 11.37
C GLY A 36 30.65 9.35 9.88
N SER A 37 30.14 8.43 9.05
CA SER A 37 30.36 8.44 7.60
C SER A 37 29.78 9.71 6.96
N ARG A 38 30.47 10.24 5.95
CA ARG A 38 30.05 11.43 5.21
C ARG A 38 29.89 11.09 3.73
N LEU A 39 28.73 11.39 3.17
CA LEU A 39 28.36 11.07 1.79
C LEU A 39 28.21 12.37 0.99
N PRO A 40 29.13 12.69 0.06
CA PRO A 40 28.97 13.85 -0.82
C PRO A 40 27.66 13.77 -1.62
N ALA A 41 26.90 14.86 -1.65
CA ALA A 41 25.64 14.94 -2.36
C ALA A 41 25.30 16.39 -2.75
N ASP A 42 24.94 16.60 -4.02
CA ASP A 42 24.47 17.90 -4.53
C ASP A 42 22.93 18.04 -4.44
N LEU A 43 22.22 16.92 -4.22
CA LEU A 43 20.77 16.84 -4.09
C LEU A 43 20.40 15.77 -3.06
N VAL A 44 19.40 16.07 -2.23
CA VAL A 44 18.79 15.12 -1.30
C VAL A 44 17.29 15.08 -1.55
N VAL A 45 16.76 13.86 -1.73
CA VAL A 45 15.32 13.60 -1.79
C VAL A 45 14.96 12.76 -0.58
N ALA A 46 14.07 13.28 0.28
CA ALA A 46 13.64 12.60 1.51
C ALA A 46 12.28 11.93 1.31
N GLY A 47 12.23 10.61 1.54
CA GLY A 47 10.99 9.83 1.58
C GLY A 47 10.92 9.05 2.89
N LEU A 48 10.28 9.64 3.91
CA LEU A 48 10.32 9.16 5.30
C LEU A 48 8.95 8.65 5.79
N GLY A 49 8.05 8.33 4.87
CA GLY A 49 6.64 8.06 5.15
C GLY A 49 5.79 9.33 5.10
N ILE A 50 4.51 9.17 5.43
CA ILE A 50 3.54 10.26 5.45
C ILE A 50 2.79 10.29 6.79
N ALA A 51 2.42 11.48 7.22
CA ALA A 51 1.52 11.69 8.36
C ALA A 51 0.20 12.28 7.83
N PRO A 52 -0.97 11.79 8.28
CA PRO A 52 -2.26 12.38 7.93
C PRO A 52 -2.31 13.87 8.30
N ALA A 53 -2.70 14.72 7.35
CA ALA A 53 -2.82 16.16 7.56
C ALA A 53 -4.11 16.52 8.33
N THR A 54 -4.23 16.07 9.59
CA THR A 54 -5.47 16.15 10.39
C THR A 54 -5.40 17.11 11.58
N ASP A 55 -4.32 17.89 11.71
CA ASP A 55 -4.11 18.81 12.85
C ASP A 55 -5.10 19.96 12.94
N PHE A 56 -5.75 20.30 11.81
CA PHE A 56 -6.78 21.33 11.77
C PHE A 56 -8.12 20.86 12.36
N LEU A 57 -8.32 19.55 12.53
CA LEU A 57 -9.59 19.00 13.03
C LEU A 57 -9.77 19.34 14.51
N ARG A 58 -10.98 19.79 14.86
CA ARG A 58 -11.42 20.09 16.22
C ARG A 58 -12.66 19.26 16.53
N GLY A 59 -12.72 18.65 17.71
CA GLY A 59 -13.86 17.83 18.13
C GLY A 59 -14.03 16.49 17.40
N VAL A 60 -13.05 16.10 16.57
CA VAL A 60 -13.00 14.79 15.89
C VAL A 60 -11.88 13.97 16.52
N GLU A 61 -12.22 12.78 17.02
CA GLU A 61 -11.24 11.86 17.55
C GLU A 61 -10.30 11.36 16.44
N ARG A 62 -9.00 11.38 16.72
CA ARG A 62 -7.95 10.92 15.82
C ARG A 62 -7.31 9.70 16.43
N ARG A 63 -6.99 8.72 15.58
CA ARG A 63 -6.19 7.56 15.93
C ARG A 63 -4.76 7.99 16.29
N GLU A 64 -4.00 7.09 16.92
CA GLU A 64 -2.59 7.32 17.25
C GLU A 64 -1.74 7.69 16.03
N ASP A 65 -2.08 7.14 14.85
CA ASP A 65 -1.41 7.43 13.58
C ASP A 65 -1.94 8.70 12.88
N GLY A 66 -2.80 9.47 13.54
CA GLY A 66 -3.39 10.70 13.01
C GLY A 66 -4.59 10.49 12.07
N GLY A 67 -4.96 9.24 11.78
CA GLY A 67 -6.12 8.92 10.93
C GLY A 67 -7.47 9.19 11.61
N VAL A 68 -8.53 9.29 10.80
CA VAL A 68 -9.93 9.44 11.21
C VAL A 68 -10.65 8.11 10.95
N THR A 69 -11.19 7.49 12.00
CA THR A 69 -11.97 6.26 11.87
C THR A 69 -13.29 6.56 11.17
N VAL A 70 -13.66 5.73 10.19
CA VAL A 70 -14.95 5.80 9.49
C VAL A 70 -15.59 4.42 9.39
N ASP A 71 -16.91 4.40 9.23
CA ASP A 71 -17.64 3.19 8.89
C ASP A 71 -17.46 2.80 7.40
N ALA A 72 -18.09 1.69 6.99
CA ALA A 72 -18.05 1.24 5.58
C ALA A 72 -18.67 2.24 4.60
N ARG A 73 -19.40 3.25 5.09
CA ARG A 73 -20.06 4.32 4.33
C ARG A 73 -19.25 5.63 4.38
N LEU A 74 -18.04 5.57 4.91
CA LEU A 74 -17.08 6.68 4.99
C LEU A 74 -17.58 7.79 5.95
N ARG A 75 -18.49 7.46 6.87
CA ARG A 75 -18.99 8.36 7.93
C ARG A 75 -18.09 8.26 9.15
N ALA A 76 -17.60 9.41 9.62
CA ALA A 76 -16.87 9.54 10.89
C ALA A 76 -17.83 9.88 12.05
N ALA A 77 -18.89 10.64 11.77
CA ALA A 77 -19.97 10.97 12.70
C ALA A 77 -21.22 11.38 11.91
N GLU A 78 -22.29 11.80 12.61
CA GLU A 78 -23.47 12.36 11.94
C GLU A 78 -23.09 13.55 11.06
N ALA A 79 -23.49 13.50 9.79
CA ALA A 79 -23.16 14.49 8.76
C ALA A 79 -21.65 14.78 8.56
N LEU A 80 -20.75 13.95 9.11
CA LEU A 80 -19.30 14.09 8.99
C LEU A 80 -18.71 12.88 8.28
N PHE A 81 -17.91 13.14 7.26
CA PHE A 81 -17.30 12.12 6.41
C PHE A 81 -15.79 12.36 6.30
N ALA A 82 -15.02 11.27 6.15
CA ALA A 82 -13.61 11.32 5.82
C ALA A 82 -13.29 10.33 4.70
N ALA A 83 -12.38 10.70 3.80
CA ALA A 83 -12.04 9.96 2.61
C ALA A 83 -10.54 10.09 2.31
N GLY A 84 -10.00 9.19 1.47
CA GLY A 84 -8.57 9.16 1.12
C GLY A 84 -7.65 8.80 2.28
N ASP A 85 -6.42 9.29 2.23
CA ASP A 85 -5.29 8.86 3.07
C ASP A 85 -5.52 9.08 4.57
N ILE A 86 -6.44 9.96 4.96
CA ILE A 86 -6.77 10.21 6.37
C ILE A 86 -7.78 9.18 6.90
N ALA A 87 -8.51 8.47 6.04
CA ALA A 87 -9.60 7.60 6.46
C ALA A 87 -9.09 6.21 6.86
N ALA A 88 -9.36 5.83 8.11
CA ALA A 88 -9.21 4.46 8.60
C ALA A 88 -10.57 3.76 8.51
N PHE A 89 -10.72 2.81 7.58
CA PHE A 89 -11.99 2.20 7.22
C PHE A 89 -11.95 0.68 7.38
N PRO A 90 -13.10 0.02 7.63
CA PRO A 90 -13.16 -1.43 7.71
C PRO A 90 -12.92 -2.04 6.32
N LEU A 91 -11.78 -2.72 6.15
CA LEU A 91 -11.44 -3.29 4.85
C LEU A 91 -12.39 -4.42 4.43
N ARG A 92 -12.79 -5.27 5.38
CA ARG A 92 -13.70 -6.41 5.19
C ARG A 92 -14.62 -6.55 6.39
N GLY A 93 -15.93 -6.50 6.15
CA GLY A 93 -16.95 -6.69 7.19
C GLY A 93 -16.76 -5.73 8.35
N ASP A 94 -16.77 -6.29 9.56
CA ASP A 94 -16.49 -5.66 10.86
C ASP A 94 -15.03 -5.83 11.31
N GLY A 95 -14.13 -6.21 10.38
CA GLY A 95 -12.70 -6.35 10.64
C GLY A 95 -12.02 -5.02 11.03
N PRO A 96 -10.75 -5.09 11.47
CA PRO A 96 -10.03 -3.91 11.93
C PRO A 96 -9.93 -2.84 10.84
N ALA A 97 -10.09 -1.58 11.25
CA ALA A 97 -9.95 -0.45 10.35
C ALA A 97 -8.49 -0.31 9.90
N VAL A 98 -8.30 -0.11 8.60
CA VAL A 98 -7.00 0.10 7.97
C VAL A 98 -6.96 1.45 7.27
N ARG A 99 -5.75 1.99 7.11
CA ARG A 99 -5.49 3.20 6.34
C ARG A 99 -4.72 2.81 5.09
N VAL A 100 -5.18 3.25 3.92
CA VAL A 100 -4.55 2.92 2.64
C VAL A 100 -4.20 4.22 1.91
N GLU A 101 -2.90 4.41 1.70
CA GLU A 101 -2.29 5.63 1.16
C GLU A 101 -2.12 5.50 -0.35
N HIS A 102 -3.23 5.47 -1.08
CA HIS A 102 -3.19 5.28 -2.52
C HIS A 102 -4.29 6.06 -3.24
N TRP A 103 -3.88 6.71 -4.34
CA TRP A 103 -4.73 7.60 -5.12
C TRP A 103 -6.06 6.94 -5.56
N ARG A 104 -6.03 5.66 -5.97
CA ARG A 104 -7.23 4.93 -6.41
C ARG A 104 -8.22 4.70 -5.27
N VAL A 105 -7.71 4.41 -4.07
CA VAL A 105 -8.56 4.26 -2.88
C VAL A 105 -9.16 5.60 -2.50
N ALA A 106 -8.38 6.69 -2.56
CA ALA A 106 -8.90 8.04 -2.33
C ALA A 106 -10.00 8.44 -3.32
N GLU A 107 -9.84 8.15 -4.61
CA GLU A 107 -10.86 8.36 -5.63
C GLU A 107 -12.16 7.60 -5.30
N GLN A 108 -12.05 6.32 -4.94
CA GLN A 108 -13.19 5.48 -4.60
C GLN A 108 -13.88 5.93 -3.31
N HIS A 109 -13.11 6.28 -2.27
CA HIS A 109 -13.64 6.85 -1.03
C HIS A 109 -14.43 8.12 -1.30
N GLY A 110 -13.92 9.03 -2.15
CA GLY A 110 -14.61 10.27 -2.51
C GLY A 110 -15.99 10.01 -3.14
N ARG A 111 -16.09 9.02 -4.04
CA ARG A 111 -17.38 8.62 -4.65
C ARG A 111 -18.36 8.09 -3.60
N VAL A 112 -17.92 7.20 -2.72
CA VAL A 112 -18.77 6.61 -1.67
C VAL A 112 -19.24 7.69 -0.68
N ALA A 113 -18.33 8.54 -0.20
CA ALA A 113 -18.66 9.64 0.69
C ALA A 113 -19.69 10.60 0.06
N ALA A 114 -19.49 11.00 -1.20
CA ALA A 114 -20.43 11.87 -1.91
C ALA A 114 -21.83 11.25 -2.06
N LEU A 115 -21.91 9.96 -2.40
CA LEU A 115 -23.19 9.23 -2.46
C LEU A 115 -23.90 9.23 -1.10
N ASN A 116 -23.16 9.10 0.00
CA ASN A 116 -23.74 9.04 1.34
C ASN A 116 -24.11 10.40 1.92
N MET A 117 -23.43 11.48 1.50
CA MET A 117 -23.90 12.84 1.73
C MET A 117 -25.24 13.10 1.02
N LEU A 118 -25.51 12.42 -0.10
CA LEU A 118 -26.77 12.45 -0.84
C LEU A 118 -27.81 11.41 -0.35
N GLY A 119 -27.56 10.71 0.77
CA GLY A 119 -28.49 9.74 1.34
C GLY A 119 -28.61 8.40 0.58
N ARG A 120 -27.59 8.01 -0.19
CA ARG A 120 -27.63 6.81 -1.05
C ARG A 120 -27.13 5.51 -0.37
N GLU A 121 -26.70 5.58 0.88
CA GLU A 121 -26.32 4.43 1.72
C GLU A 121 -25.34 3.43 1.07
N ALA A 122 -24.42 3.94 0.24
CA ALA A 122 -23.38 3.17 -0.44
C ALA A 122 -22.26 2.74 0.52
N SER A 123 -21.77 1.51 0.37
CA SER A 123 -20.62 1.02 1.13
C SER A 123 -19.38 0.92 0.23
N TYR A 124 -18.20 1.13 0.79
CA TYR A 124 -16.94 0.79 0.13
C TYR A 124 -16.72 -0.73 0.19
N ASP A 125 -16.79 -1.38 -0.95
CA ASP A 125 -16.68 -2.83 -1.12
C ASP A 125 -15.52 -3.24 -2.04
N ALA A 126 -14.72 -2.29 -2.52
CA ALA A 126 -13.57 -2.58 -3.38
C ALA A 126 -12.43 -3.24 -2.58
N VAL A 127 -11.56 -3.95 -3.31
CA VAL A 127 -10.27 -4.42 -2.78
C VAL A 127 -9.19 -3.39 -3.16
N PRO A 128 -8.37 -2.92 -2.20
CA PRO A 128 -7.26 -2.04 -2.50
C PRO A 128 -6.35 -2.66 -3.55
N TYR A 129 -5.96 -1.83 -4.51
CA TYR A 129 -5.09 -2.23 -5.59
C TYR A 129 -4.16 -1.07 -5.92
N PHE A 130 -2.87 -1.36 -5.95
CA PHE A 130 -1.84 -0.43 -6.36
C PHE A 130 -0.76 -1.12 -7.17
N TRP A 131 0.12 -0.30 -7.73
CA TRP A 131 1.29 -0.78 -8.43
C TRP A 131 2.46 0.15 -8.18
N THR A 132 3.66 -0.38 -8.38
CA THR A 132 4.86 0.44 -8.50
C THR A 132 5.61 0.10 -9.78
N ILE A 133 6.31 1.08 -10.35
CA ILE A 133 7.11 0.93 -11.55
C ILE A 133 8.54 1.40 -11.26
N HIS A 134 9.51 0.51 -11.43
CA HIS A 134 10.92 0.80 -11.28
C HIS A 134 11.65 0.31 -12.53
N PHE A 135 12.37 1.18 -13.24
CA PHE A 135 13.10 0.82 -14.48
C PHE A 135 12.25 0.04 -15.49
N LYS A 136 11.03 0.52 -15.77
CA LYS A 136 10.04 -0.12 -16.66
C LYS A 136 9.54 -1.49 -16.19
N LYS A 137 9.86 -1.90 -14.96
CA LYS A 137 9.34 -3.11 -14.35
C LYS A 137 8.23 -2.78 -13.38
N ARG A 138 7.10 -3.45 -13.56
CA ARG A 138 5.87 -3.22 -12.81
C ARG A 138 5.68 -4.34 -11.78
N LEU A 139 5.37 -3.96 -10.56
CA LEU A 139 4.81 -4.87 -9.55
C LEU A 139 3.37 -4.43 -9.29
N ASP A 140 2.44 -5.35 -9.43
CA ASP A 140 1.03 -5.19 -9.05
C ASP A 140 0.80 -5.75 -7.65
N TYR A 141 -0.03 -5.08 -6.85
CA TYR A 141 -0.39 -5.50 -5.50
C TYR A 141 -1.89 -5.32 -5.24
N ILE A 142 -2.56 -6.39 -4.84
CA ILE A 142 -4.01 -6.48 -4.65
C ILE A 142 -4.29 -6.97 -3.23
N GLY A 143 -5.16 -6.29 -2.50
CA GLY A 143 -5.51 -6.64 -1.12
C GLY A 143 -4.71 -5.84 -0.10
N HIS A 144 -4.61 -6.37 1.10
CA HIS A 144 -3.87 -5.74 2.19
C HIS A 144 -3.38 -6.83 3.15
N ALA A 145 -2.09 -7.13 3.07
CA ALA A 145 -1.41 -7.99 4.02
C ALA A 145 -1.09 -7.20 5.29
N ALA A 146 -1.11 -7.85 6.44
CA ALA A 146 -0.56 -7.24 7.66
C ALA A 146 0.69 -7.97 8.15
N PRO A 147 1.46 -7.36 9.06
CA PRO A 147 2.67 -7.98 9.61
C PRO A 147 2.38 -9.39 10.14
N GLY A 148 3.25 -10.34 9.80
CA GLY A 148 3.10 -11.74 10.19
C GLY A 148 2.35 -12.64 9.19
N ASP A 149 1.74 -12.08 8.14
CA ASP A 149 1.15 -12.89 7.07
C ASP A 149 2.23 -13.77 6.39
N GLU A 150 1.92 -15.04 6.20
CA GLU A 150 2.78 -15.97 5.46
C GLU A 150 2.84 -15.55 3.99
N VAL A 151 4.03 -15.59 3.38
CA VAL A 151 4.20 -15.28 1.96
C VAL A 151 4.56 -16.55 1.20
N VAL A 152 3.73 -16.89 0.22
CA VAL A 152 3.96 -18.05 -0.62
C VAL A 152 4.05 -17.66 -2.08
N VAL A 153 5.17 -18.01 -2.71
CA VAL A 153 5.51 -17.61 -4.07
C VAL A 153 5.28 -18.75 -5.05
N ASP A 154 4.69 -18.43 -6.19
CA ASP A 154 4.58 -19.26 -7.38
C ASP A 154 5.32 -18.57 -8.53
N GLY A 155 6.42 -19.17 -8.99
CA GLY A 155 7.34 -18.59 -9.97
C GLY A 155 8.75 -18.33 -9.43
N ASP A 156 9.48 -17.45 -10.10
CA ASP A 156 10.91 -17.18 -9.83
C ASP A 156 11.10 -15.73 -9.37
N LEU A 157 11.84 -15.51 -8.27
CA LEU A 157 12.18 -14.18 -7.72
C LEU A 157 13.53 -13.65 -8.23
N GLU A 158 14.38 -14.51 -8.79
CA GLU A 158 15.66 -14.18 -9.40
C GLU A 158 15.47 -13.71 -10.86
N ARG A 159 14.60 -14.40 -11.59
CA ARG A 159 14.05 -13.95 -12.89
C ARG A 159 12.58 -13.60 -12.68
N PRO A 160 12.29 -12.37 -12.23
CA PRO A 160 11.01 -12.06 -11.61
C PRO A 160 9.87 -12.25 -12.59
N GLU A 161 9.16 -13.36 -12.40
CA GLU A 161 8.03 -13.82 -13.18
C GLU A 161 7.19 -14.69 -12.24
N PHE A 162 6.44 -14.03 -11.35
CA PHE A 162 5.86 -14.68 -10.17
C PHE A 162 4.55 -14.05 -9.72
N ILE A 163 3.80 -14.84 -8.95
CA ILE A 163 2.70 -14.40 -8.11
C ILE A 163 3.04 -14.79 -6.67
N ALA A 164 2.95 -13.84 -5.74
CA ALA A 164 3.12 -14.04 -4.32
C ALA A 164 1.77 -13.86 -3.63
N CYS A 165 1.31 -14.89 -2.93
CA CYS A 165 0.10 -14.84 -2.11
C CYS A 165 0.49 -14.58 -0.65
N TYR A 166 -0.16 -13.62 -0.03
CA TYR A 166 -0.07 -13.35 1.40
C TYR A 166 -1.20 -14.07 2.11
N LEU A 167 -0.91 -14.80 3.19
CA LEU A 167 -1.86 -15.64 3.87
C LEU A 167 -1.96 -15.34 5.36
N ARG A 168 -3.20 -15.37 5.85
CA ARG A 168 -3.54 -15.33 7.26
C ARG A 168 -4.51 -16.45 7.56
N ASP A 169 -4.17 -17.32 8.49
CA ASP A 169 -5.00 -18.47 8.88
C ASP A 169 -5.44 -19.32 7.67
N GLY A 170 -4.53 -19.51 6.71
CA GLY A 170 -4.77 -20.26 5.47
C GLY A 170 -5.59 -19.53 4.39
N ARG A 171 -5.96 -18.27 4.60
CA ARG A 171 -6.76 -17.44 3.68
C ARG A 171 -5.91 -16.35 3.03
N VAL A 172 -6.14 -16.08 1.75
CA VAL A 172 -5.42 -15.06 0.99
C VAL A 172 -5.88 -13.65 1.38
N THR A 173 -4.98 -12.85 1.93
CA THR A 173 -5.22 -11.45 2.33
C THR A 173 -4.76 -10.45 1.26
N ALA A 174 -3.72 -10.81 0.52
CA ALA A 174 -3.20 -10.03 -0.59
C ALA A 174 -2.48 -10.90 -1.63
N VAL A 175 -2.26 -10.31 -2.81
CA VAL A 175 -1.53 -10.91 -3.93
C VAL A 175 -0.60 -9.85 -4.50
N ALA A 176 0.67 -10.19 -4.71
CA ALA A 176 1.60 -9.40 -5.49
C ALA A 176 2.02 -10.16 -6.74
N GLY A 177 2.27 -9.48 -7.85
CA GLY A 177 2.69 -10.14 -9.08
C GLY A 177 3.61 -9.29 -9.94
N TRP A 178 4.45 -9.99 -10.69
CA TRP A 178 5.45 -9.40 -11.57
C TRP A 178 5.52 -10.21 -12.87
N ASP A 179 5.48 -9.52 -14.02
CA ASP A 179 5.48 -10.11 -15.38
C ASP A 179 4.43 -11.25 -15.52
N ARG A 180 3.26 -11.08 -14.87
CA ARG A 180 2.13 -12.02 -14.78
C ARG A 180 0.78 -11.32 -15.03
N ASP A 181 0.78 -10.37 -15.97
CA ASP A 181 -0.25 -9.34 -16.11
C ASP A 181 -1.68 -9.89 -16.26
N ARG A 182 -1.88 -10.95 -17.06
CA ARG A 182 -3.20 -11.57 -17.26
C ARG A 182 -3.75 -12.17 -15.97
N GLN A 183 -2.90 -12.88 -15.23
CA GLN A 183 -3.27 -13.47 -13.96
C GLN A 183 -3.51 -12.39 -12.90
N MET A 184 -2.72 -11.31 -12.90
CA MET A 184 -2.95 -10.18 -11.99
C MET A 184 -4.25 -9.42 -12.30
N ALA A 185 -4.58 -9.23 -13.58
CA ALA A 185 -5.87 -8.67 -13.98
C ALA A 185 -7.04 -9.55 -13.51
N ALA A 186 -6.93 -10.88 -13.66
CA ALA A 186 -7.91 -11.83 -13.14
C ALA A 186 -8.00 -11.79 -11.60
N ALA A 187 -6.86 -11.69 -10.90
CA ALA A 187 -6.81 -11.61 -9.45
C ALA A 187 -7.53 -10.37 -8.91
N ILE A 188 -7.48 -9.21 -9.60
CA ILE A 188 -8.24 -8.01 -9.18
C ILE A 188 -9.74 -8.32 -9.12
N HIS A 189 -10.26 -8.99 -10.14
CA HIS A 189 -11.66 -9.38 -10.21
C HIS A 189 -12.01 -10.43 -9.13
N LEU A 190 -11.25 -11.53 -9.08
CA LEU A 190 -11.50 -12.65 -8.16
C LEU A 190 -11.42 -12.22 -6.69
N MET A 191 -10.49 -11.33 -6.35
CA MET A 191 -10.37 -10.82 -4.97
C MET A 191 -11.54 -9.91 -4.60
N THR A 192 -12.14 -9.20 -5.56
CA THR A 192 -13.32 -8.34 -5.35
C THR A 192 -14.57 -9.14 -5.01
N GLU A 193 -14.64 -10.43 -5.37
CA GLU A 193 -15.73 -11.32 -4.93
C GLU A 193 -15.76 -11.53 -3.41
N ARG A 194 -14.73 -11.08 -2.67
CA ARG A 194 -14.61 -11.15 -1.21
C ARG A 194 -14.83 -12.55 -0.62
N ARG A 195 -14.61 -13.58 -1.43
CA ARG A 195 -14.56 -14.97 -1.00
C ARG A 195 -13.32 -15.22 -0.14
N ASP A 196 -13.42 -16.25 0.69
CA ASP A 196 -12.31 -16.74 1.47
C ASP A 196 -11.42 -17.66 0.64
N TRP A 197 -10.61 -17.05 -0.21
CA TRP A 197 -9.69 -17.77 -1.05
C TRP A 197 -8.65 -18.52 -0.22
N THR A 198 -8.57 -19.84 -0.38
CA THR A 198 -7.36 -20.59 -0.02
C THR A 198 -6.30 -20.38 -1.09
N ARG A 199 -5.03 -20.66 -0.77
CA ARG A 199 -3.95 -20.68 -1.76
C ARG A 199 -4.30 -21.55 -2.97
N ALA A 200 -4.73 -22.79 -2.72
CA ALA A 200 -5.02 -23.75 -3.76
C ALA A 200 -6.18 -23.27 -4.64
N GLY A 201 -7.27 -22.80 -4.02
CA GLY A 201 -8.43 -22.29 -4.75
C GLY A 201 -8.10 -21.10 -5.64
N LEU A 202 -7.36 -20.11 -5.12
CA LEU A 202 -6.99 -18.94 -5.92
C LEU A 202 -6.03 -19.31 -7.05
N ARG A 203 -5.01 -20.14 -6.75
CA ARG A 203 -4.07 -20.62 -7.76
C ARG A 203 -4.80 -21.34 -8.89
N ASP A 204 -5.72 -22.23 -8.56
CA ASP A 204 -6.43 -23.02 -9.56
C ASP A 204 -7.36 -22.12 -10.41
N ALA A 205 -7.99 -21.11 -9.81
CA ALA A 205 -8.75 -20.09 -10.54
C ALA A 205 -7.87 -19.25 -11.49
N LEU A 206 -6.61 -18.99 -11.12
CA LEU A 206 -5.65 -18.23 -11.93
C LEU A 206 -4.99 -19.06 -13.05
N ARG A 207 -5.09 -20.40 -13.05
CA ARG A 207 -4.49 -21.25 -14.10
C ARG A 207 -5.08 -20.99 -15.48
N GLY A 208 -6.36 -20.64 -15.57
CA GLY A 208 -7.02 -20.32 -16.85
C GLY A 208 -6.52 -19.02 -17.51
N TRP A 209 -5.63 -18.28 -16.82
CA TRP A 209 -5.13 -16.98 -17.24
C TRP A 209 -3.60 -16.95 -17.42
N ALA A 210 -2.94 -18.10 -17.28
CA ALA A 210 -1.50 -18.27 -17.47
C ALA A 210 -1.07 -18.11 -18.94
#